data_AF-A0A925R0L4-F1
#
_entry.id   AF-A0A925R0L4-F1
#
_cell.length_a   1.000
_cell.length_b   1.000
_cell.length_c   1.000
_cell.angle_alpha   90.00
_cell.angle_beta   90.00
_cell.angle_gamma   90.00
#
_symmetry.space_group_name_H-M   'P 1'
#
loop_
_entity.id
_entity.type
_entity.pdbx_description
1 polymer ?
#
loop_
_entity_poly.entity_id
_entity_poly.type
_entity_poly.pdbx_seq_one_letter_code
_entity_poly.pdbx_strand_id
1 'polypeptide(L)'
;MQTPESAMPNGVPTVQRPEHKVAAHIRDAADTTGVPFEFLLAQANQESRLNPNAKSTRSSAMGLFQFTAGTWMEMVKKHGAEHGLDKYADAITRGSDGRWAVKDKDLKKEILDLRRDPKLSALMAGEYAKDNEQVLESKLGRQVSPHDLYLAHFLGAGGALKVLKGRNQPDTDQAPPELAGAARANPELFQDPASGEQRSLGSVYTAVNARFRRAMADAAQVAHNLRPQVDLAALKPETRPESQPETDTLAAIAAPTAGPGMALTMADIPATVTSYPARLPPRPSHGPGTPVSERGEHYPVALPPPVAGARADADTLRGLMSMMEDKG
;
A
#
# COMPACT_ATOMS: atom_id res chain seq x y z
N MET A 1 30.97 -33.38 39.22
CA MET A 1 31.05 -33.27 37.75
C MET A 1 29.61 -33.21 37.23
N GLN A 2 29.11 -32.01 36.94
CA GLN A 2 27.81 -31.78 36.30
C GLN A 2 28.08 -31.52 34.83
N THR A 3 27.53 -32.36 33.96
CA THR A 3 27.45 -32.13 32.51
C THR A 3 26.40 -31.07 32.22
N PRO A 4 26.66 -30.10 31.32
CA PRO A 4 25.69 -29.06 31.00
C PRO A 4 24.62 -29.58 30.03
N GLU A 5 23.39 -29.20 30.31
CA GLU A 5 22.19 -29.39 29.50
C GLU A 5 22.29 -28.56 28.22
N SER A 6 22.32 -29.24 27.07
CA SER A 6 22.44 -28.63 25.76
C SER A 6 21.09 -28.07 25.32
N ALA A 7 20.95 -26.74 25.38
CA ALA A 7 19.79 -26.03 24.86
C ALA A 7 19.69 -26.18 23.33
N MET A 8 18.51 -26.58 22.85
CA MET A 8 18.14 -26.60 21.43
C MET A 8 17.77 -25.19 20.94
N PRO A 9 18.34 -24.66 19.86
CA PRO A 9 17.77 -23.50 19.16
C PRO A 9 17.06 -23.95 17.88
N ASN A 10 15.77 -24.29 17.96
CA ASN A 10 14.92 -24.46 16.77
C ASN A 10 14.12 -23.19 16.50
N GLY A 11 14.80 -22.18 15.97
CA GLY A 11 14.17 -21.08 15.27
C GLY A 11 14.77 -21.00 13.88
N VAL A 12 13.98 -21.24 12.82
CA VAL A 12 14.41 -21.02 11.44
C VAL A 12 14.89 -19.55 11.33
N PRO A 13 16.15 -19.28 10.96
CA PRO A 13 16.65 -17.92 10.85
C PRO A 13 15.95 -17.21 9.69
N THR A 14 14.87 -16.49 9.99
CA THR A 14 14.24 -15.60 9.02
C THR A 14 15.11 -14.34 8.98
N VAL A 15 15.86 -14.12 7.89
CA VAL A 15 16.54 -12.84 7.65
C VAL A 15 15.45 -11.78 7.48
N GLN A 16 15.06 -11.11 8.56
CA GLN A 16 14.08 -10.02 8.51
C GLN A 16 14.72 -8.80 7.89
N ARG A 17 14.60 -8.68 6.56
CA ARG A 17 15.02 -7.48 5.85
C ARG A 17 14.15 -6.28 6.28
N PRO A 18 14.66 -5.03 6.30
CA PRO A 18 13.91 -3.85 6.75
C PRO A 18 12.51 -3.70 6.13
N GLU A 19 12.34 -4.10 4.88
CA GLU A 19 11.07 -4.10 4.14
C GLU A 19 10.01 -5.05 4.73
N HIS A 20 10.41 -6.14 5.38
CA HIS A 20 9.46 -7.04 6.06
C HIS A 20 8.84 -6.36 7.29
N LYS A 21 9.61 -5.52 8.00
CA LYS A 21 9.10 -4.74 9.14
C LYS A 21 8.15 -3.62 8.67
N VAL A 22 8.48 -2.96 7.57
CA VAL A 22 7.60 -1.96 6.94
C VAL A 22 6.28 -2.60 6.50
N ALA A 23 6.33 -3.76 5.87
CA ALA A 23 5.13 -4.48 5.44
C ALA A 23 4.23 -4.91 6.61
N ALA A 24 4.82 -5.28 7.75
CA ALA A 24 4.05 -5.57 8.97
C ALA A 24 3.27 -4.34 9.44
N HIS A 25 3.90 -3.16 9.48
CA HIS A 25 3.21 -1.92 9.84
C HIS A 25 2.08 -1.54 8.86
N ILE A 26 2.26 -1.80 7.57
CA ILE A 26 1.21 -1.61 6.56
C ILE A 26 0.04 -2.57 6.82
N ARG A 27 0.32 -3.81 7.24
CA ARG A 27 -0.71 -4.79 7.59
C ARG A 27 -1.46 -4.40 8.85
N ASP A 28 -0.75 -4.00 9.90
CA ASP A 28 -1.37 -3.52 11.14
C ASP A 28 -2.30 -2.33 10.86
N ALA A 29 -1.87 -1.40 10.01
CA ALA A 29 -2.70 -0.26 9.62
C ALA A 29 -3.92 -0.68 8.78
N ALA A 30 -3.76 -1.64 7.86
CA ALA A 30 -4.86 -2.19 7.09
C ALA A 30 -5.93 -2.81 8.00
N ASP A 31 -5.49 -3.64 8.94
CA ASP A 31 -6.37 -4.33 9.90
C ASP A 31 -7.05 -3.32 10.84
N THR A 32 -6.32 -2.28 11.28
CA THR A 32 -6.85 -1.23 12.18
C THR A 32 -7.88 -0.35 11.50
N THR A 33 -7.64 0.05 10.24
CA THR A 33 -8.46 1.05 9.54
C THR A 33 -9.56 0.43 8.67
N GLY A 34 -9.48 -0.88 8.39
CA GLY A 34 -10.37 -1.60 7.48
C GLY A 34 -10.04 -1.42 6.00
N VAL A 35 -8.98 -0.68 5.67
CA VAL A 35 -8.51 -0.49 4.29
C VAL A 35 -7.71 -1.73 3.86
N PRO A 36 -7.91 -2.28 2.66
CA PRO A 36 -7.20 -3.51 2.25
C PRO A 36 -5.69 -3.37 2.27
N PHE A 37 -4.99 -4.39 2.81
CA PHE A 37 -3.53 -4.43 2.87
C PHE A 37 -2.87 -4.16 1.52
N GLU A 38 -3.32 -4.82 0.46
CA GLU A 38 -2.75 -4.67 -0.88
C GLU A 38 -2.92 -3.24 -1.43
N PHE A 39 -3.99 -2.54 -1.04
CA PHE A 39 -4.18 -1.13 -1.42
C PHE A 39 -3.13 -0.23 -0.75
N LEU A 40 -2.94 -0.36 0.56
CA LEU A 40 -1.93 0.41 1.28
C LEU A 40 -0.50 0.04 0.84
N LEU A 41 -0.26 -1.24 0.55
CA LEU A 41 1.03 -1.71 0.03
C LEU A 41 1.32 -1.13 -1.36
N ALA A 42 0.33 -1.13 -2.25
CA ALA A 42 0.44 -0.52 -3.57
C ALA A 42 0.77 0.97 -3.48
N GLN A 43 0.09 1.69 -2.59
CA GLN A 43 0.34 3.11 -2.35
C GLN A 43 1.76 3.33 -1.81
N ALA A 44 2.16 2.63 -0.75
CA ALA A 44 3.50 2.76 -0.19
C ALA A 44 4.62 2.43 -1.20
N ASN A 45 4.43 1.39 -2.01
CA ASN A 45 5.37 1.02 -3.06
C ASN A 45 5.45 2.07 -4.18
N GLN A 46 4.31 2.62 -4.59
CA GLN A 46 4.24 3.66 -5.62
C GLN A 46 4.87 4.98 -5.15
N GLU A 47 4.65 5.35 -3.90
CA GLU A 47 5.07 6.65 -3.35
C GLU A 47 6.55 6.66 -2.93
N SER A 48 7.05 5.57 -2.35
CA SER A 48 8.39 5.55 -1.73
C SER A 48 9.22 4.31 -2.02
N ARG A 49 8.70 3.34 -2.78
CA ARG A 49 9.31 1.99 -2.90
C ARG A 49 9.54 1.35 -1.53
N LEU A 50 8.57 1.50 -0.63
CA LEU A 50 8.61 1.05 0.76
C LEU A 50 9.72 1.68 1.62
N ASN A 51 10.27 2.83 1.21
CA ASN A 51 11.29 3.53 1.97
C ASN A 51 10.66 4.55 2.95
N PRO A 52 10.69 4.29 4.28
CA PRO A 52 10.12 5.21 5.27
C PRO A 52 10.87 6.54 5.38
N ASN A 53 12.08 6.65 4.81
CA ASN A 53 12.88 7.86 4.82
C ASN A 53 12.84 8.62 3.48
N ALA A 54 12.00 8.20 2.52
CA ALA A 54 11.88 8.86 1.23
C ALA A 54 11.50 10.33 1.39
N LYS A 55 12.18 11.20 0.62
CA LYS A 55 11.96 12.65 0.65
C LYS A 55 11.90 13.18 -0.77
N SER A 56 10.83 13.92 -1.07
CA SER A 56 10.71 14.63 -2.35
C SER A 56 11.68 15.80 -2.42
N THR A 57 12.29 16.02 -3.59
CA THR A 57 13.11 17.21 -3.89
C THR A 57 12.25 18.39 -4.40
N ARG A 58 10.99 18.14 -4.74
CA ARG A 58 10.09 19.11 -5.40
C ARG A 58 8.99 19.63 -4.47
N SER A 59 8.76 18.98 -3.34
CA SER A 59 7.68 19.29 -2.41
C SER A 59 8.07 18.95 -0.97
N SER A 60 7.18 19.24 -0.01
CA SER A 60 7.38 18.85 1.38
C SER A 60 7.07 17.37 1.64
N ALA A 61 6.74 16.58 0.61
CA ALA A 61 6.39 15.17 0.73
C ALA A 61 7.52 14.34 1.34
N MET A 62 7.17 13.50 2.32
CA MET A 62 8.10 12.71 3.11
C MET A 62 7.46 11.40 3.57
N GLY A 63 8.28 10.38 3.74
CA GLY A 63 7.88 9.13 4.38
C GLY A 63 7.37 8.07 3.42
N LEU A 64 6.90 6.98 4.02
CA LEU A 64 6.40 5.79 3.33
C LEU A 64 5.28 6.11 2.32
N PHE A 65 4.41 7.05 2.68
CA PHE A 65 3.25 7.49 1.88
C PHE A 65 3.37 8.91 1.33
N GLN A 66 4.57 9.50 1.36
CA GLN A 66 4.86 10.83 0.77
C GLN A 66 3.90 11.96 1.23
N PHE A 67 3.46 11.94 2.49
CA PHE A 67 2.62 13.01 3.04
C PHE A 67 3.33 14.37 3.01
N THR A 68 2.62 15.42 2.57
CA THR A 68 3.09 16.80 2.78
C THR A 68 2.91 17.26 4.19
N ALA A 69 3.54 18.39 4.52
CA ALA A 69 3.38 19.01 5.82
C ALA A 69 1.90 19.37 6.11
N GLY A 70 1.18 19.92 5.13
CA GLY A 70 -0.23 20.32 5.30
C GLY A 70 -1.15 19.12 5.56
N THR A 71 -1.13 18.14 4.66
CA THR A 71 -1.95 16.91 4.79
C THR A 71 -1.59 16.14 6.05
N TRP A 72 -0.30 16.04 6.40
CA TRP A 72 0.11 15.36 7.62
C TRP A 72 -0.44 16.02 8.89
N MET A 73 -0.33 17.35 8.99
CA MET A 73 -0.88 18.07 10.14
C MET A 73 -2.40 17.93 10.20
N GLU A 74 -3.10 17.90 9.06
CA GLU A 74 -4.54 17.61 9.02
C GLU A 74 -4.85 16.22 9.58
N MET A 75 -4.13 15.19 9.12
CA MET A 75 -4.35 13.81 9.56
C MET A 75 -4.04 13.62 11.05
N VAL A 76 -2.92 14.15 11.53
CA VAL A 76 -2.60 14.13 12.97
C VAL A 76 -3.65 14.90 13.77
N LYS A 77 -4.16 16.02 13.25
CA LYS A 77 -5.21 16.77 13.95
C LYS A 77 -6.51 15.99 14.08
N LYS A 78 -6.93 15.31 13.01
CA LYS A 78 -8.21 14.59 12.97
C LYS A 78 -8.16 13.27 13.71
N HIS A 79 -7.09 12.49 13.48
CA HIS A 79 -7.02 11.09 13.87
C HIS A 79 -5.89 10.80 14.86
N GLY A 80 -4.99 11.75 15.11
CA GLY A 80 -3.80 11.52 15.94
C GLY A 80 -4.12 10.97 17.33
N ALA A 81 -5.15 11.50 17.99
CA ALA A 81 -5.58 11.03 19.32
C ALA A 81 -5.98 9.54 19.33
N GLU A 82 -6.67 9.06 18.28
CA GLU A 82 -7.05 7.64 18.14
C GLU A 82 -5.84 6.70 18.05
N HIS A 83 -4.69 7.25 17.67
CA HIS A 83 -3.43 6.53 17.46
C HIS A 83 -2.33 6.92 18.47
N GLY A 84 -2.71 7.51 19.61
CA GLY A 84 -1.80 7.85 20.72
C GLY A 84 -0.94 9.10 20.49
N LEU A 85 -1.36 9.99 19.59
CA LEU A 85 -0.72 11.27 19.28
C LEU A 85 -1.50 12.46 19.86
N ASP A 86 -2.22 12.28 20.96
CA ASP A 86 -3.10 13.29 21.58
C ASP A 86 -2.39 14.64 21.78
N LYS A 87 -1.21 14.61 22.40
CA LYS A 87 -0.36 15.79 22.61
C LYS A 87 -0.07 16.55 21.31
N TYR A 88 0.17 15.81 20.22
CA TYR A 88 0.49 16.39 18.92
C TYR A 88 -0.76 16.94 18.23
N ALA A 89 -1.88 16.21 18.29
CA ALA A 89 -3.16 16.64 17.75
C ALA A 89 -3.66 17.93 18.42
N ASP A 90 -3.51 18.05 19.74
CA ASP A 90 -3.92 19.23 20.51
C ASP A 90 -3.08 20.47 20.16
N ALA A 91 -1.79 20.28 19.92
CA ALA A 91 -0.88 21.36 19.54
C ALA A 91 -1.16 21.94 18.13
N ILE A 92 -1.84 21.17 17.27
CA ILE A 92 -2.21 21.60 15.93
C ILE A 92 -3.49 22.44 15.99
N THR A 93 -3.39 23.68 15.52
CA THR A 93 -4.47 24.67 15.50
C THR A 93 -4.63 25.26 14.11
N ARG A 94 -5.77 25.87 13.84
CA ARG A 94 -6.01 26.57 12.59
C ARG A 94 -5.43 27.98 12.66
N GLY A 95 -4.53 28.31 11.75
CA GLY A 95 -3.95 29.64 11.59
C GLY A 95 -4.97 30.65 11.05
N SER A 96 -4.60 31.93 11.08
CA SER A 96 -5.42 33.03 10.54
C SER A 96 -5.67 32.93 9.04
N ASP A 97 -4.78 32.25 8.31
CA ASP A 97 -4.89 31.93 6.88
C ASP A 97 -5.71 30.66 6.60
N GLY A 98 -6.26 30.03 7.64
CA GLY A 98 -7.06 28.81 7.54
C GLY A 98 -6.25 27.52 7.46
N ARG A 99 -4.91 27.57 7.42
CA ARG A 99 -4.02 26.41 7.34
C ARG A 99 -3.72 25.83 8.73
N TRP A 100 -3.31 24.57 8.78
CA TRP A 100 -2.86 23.94 10.03
C TRP A 100 -1.50 24.49 10.47
N ALA A 101 -1.39 24.84 11.75
CA ALA A 101 -0.21 25.45 12.33
C ALA A 101 0.04 24.93 13.76
N VAL A 102 1.31 24.95 14.17
CA VAL A 102 1.77 24.63 15.52
C VAL A 102 2.63 25.82 15.95
N LYS A 103 2.34 26.38 17.14
CA LYS A 103 3.01 27.60 17.64
C LYS A 103 4.48 27.35 17.97
N ASP A 104 4.74 26.24 18.66
CA ASP A 104 6.09 25.81 19.02
C ASP A 104 6.78 25.20 17.78
N LYS A 105 7.96 25.73 17.44
CA LYS A 105 8.70 25.33 16.23
C LYS A 105 9.34 23.96 16.36
N ASP A 106 9.81 23.60 17.54
CA ASP A 106 10.45 22.31 17.80
C ASP A 106 9.40 21.22 17.82
N LEU A 107 8.26 21.46 18.48
CA LEU A 107 7.12 20.56 18.44
C LEU A 107 6.56 20.41 17.01
N LYS A 108 6.49 21.50 16.25
CA LYS A 108 6.11 21.43 14.83
C LYS A 108 7.05 20.51 14.05
N LYS A 109 8.36 20.61 14.30
CA LYS A 109 9.36 19.77 13.64
C LYS A 109 9.18 18.31 14.03
N GLU A 110 9.00 18.01 15.31
CA GLU A 110 8.71 16.66 15.80
C GLU A 110 7.49 16.06 15.08
N ILE A 111 6.37 16.78 15.09
CA ILE A 111 5.13 16.38 14.42
C ILE A 111 5.41 16.06 12.96
N LEU A 112 6.11 16.94 12.23
CA LEU A 112 6.41 16.75 10.82
C LEU A 112 7.40 15.60 10.54
N ASP A 113 8.26 15.24 11.49
CA ASP A 113 9.21 14.15 11.34
C ASP A 113 8.57 12.78 11.57
N LEU A 114 7.44 12.69 12.28
CA LEU A 114 6.65 11.46 12.45
C LEU A 114 6.18 10.85 11.12
N ARG A 115 6.19 11.61 10.01
CA ARG A 115 5.96 11.06 8.66
C ARG A 115 6.92 9.92 8.29
N ARG A 116 8.11 9.90 8.89
CA ARG A 116 9.12 8.85 8.69
C ARG A 116 8.91 7.63 9.57
N ASP A 117 8.05 7.71 10.57
CA ASP A 117 7.66 6.53 11.34
C ASP A 117 6.76 5.65 10.45
N PRO A 118 7.19 4.43 10.07
CA PRO A 118 6.44 3.60 9.15
C PRO A 118 5.07 3.18 9.69
N LYS A 119 4.93 3.02 11.01
CA LYS A 119 3.67 2.65 11.66
C LYS A 119 2.69 3.82 11.62
N LEU A 120 3.09 4.99 12.09
CA LEU A 120 2.22 6.17 12.11
C LEU A 120 1.88 6.64 10.68
N SER A 121 2.85 6.58 9.76
CA SER A 121 2.63 6.90 8.35
C SER A 121 1.57 5.97 7.72
N ALA A 122 1.64 4.66 8.02
CA ALA A 122 0.65 3.69 7.55
C ALA A 122 -0.74 3.89 8.16
N LEU A 123 -0.82 4.14 9.48
CA LEU A 123 -2.09 4.41 10.16
C LEU A 123 -2.78 5.65 9.57
N MET A 124 -2.04 6.76 9.43
CA MET A 124 -2.59 7.98 8.82
C MET A 124 -2.97 7.79 7.35
N ALA A 125 -2.27 6.92 6.60
CA ALA A 125 -2.66 6.59 5.23
C ALA A 125 -3.99 5.81 5.16
N GLY A 126 -4.19 4.87 6.08
CA GLY A 126 -5.46 4.16 6.21
C GLY A 126 -6.62 5.08 6.60
N GLU A 127 -6.42 5.95 7.60
CA GLU A 127 -7.45 6.93 7.98
C GLU A 127 -7.74 7.93 6.84
N TYR A 128 -6.72 8.34 6.08
CA TYR A 128 -6.92 9.24 4.94
C TYR A 128 -7.75 8.57 3.83
N ALA A 129 -7.50 7.28 3.56
CA ALA A 129 -8.31 6.53 2.61
C ALA A 129 -9.77 6.41 3.10
N LYS A 130 -9.98 6.10 4.38
CA LYS A 130 -11.31 6.01 5.01
C LYS A 130 -12.07 7.36 5.01
N ASP A 131 -11.39 8.48 5.27
CA ASP A 131 -11.98 9.81 5.15
C ASP A 131 -12.45 10.10 3.72
N ASN A 132 -11.62 9.76 2.72
CA ASN A 132 -11.97 9.94 1.32
C ASN A 132 -13.15 9.05 0.90
N GLU A 133 -13.17 7.79 1.33
CA GLU A 133 -14.28 6.88 1.12
C GLU A 133 -15.59 7.49 1.63
N GLN A 134 -15.63 7.94 2.89
CA GLN A 134 -16.83 8.54 3.49
C GLN A 134 -17.33 9.77 2.71
N VAL A 135 -16.43 10.65 2.30
CA VAL A 135 -16.78 11.82 1.50
C VAL A 135 -17.38 11.39 0.16
N LEU A 136 -16.75 10.44 -0.52
CA LEU A 136 -17.24 9.94 -1.80
C LEU A 136 -18.61 9.26 -1.66
N GLU A 137 -18.78 8.34 -0.71
CA GLU A 137 -20.05 7.63 -0.49
C GLU A 137 -21.19 8.61 -0.19
N SER A 138 -20.95 9.57 0.71
CA SER A 138 -21.93 10.59 1.07
C SER A 138 -22.40 11.40 -0.15
N LYS A 139 -21.47 11.74 -1.06
CA LYS A 139 -21.75 12.60 -2.21
C LYS A 139 -22.22 11.85 -3.46
N LEU A 140 -22.00 10.53 -3.52
CA LEU A 140 -22.41 9.66 -4.63
C LEU A 140 -23.69 8.87 -4.32
N GLY A 141 -24.05 8.69 -3.05
CA GLY A 141 -25.23 7.90 -2.67
C GLY A 141 -25.09 6.40 -2.96
N ARG A 142 -23.86 5.91 -3.11
CA ARG A 142 -23.54 4.49 -3.37
C ARG A 142 -22.21 4.14 -2.70
N GLN A 143 -21.97 2.84 -2.52
CA GLN A 143 -20.67 2.35 -2.07
C GLN A 143 -19.56 2.77 -3.04
N VAL A 144 -18.41 3.12 -2.48
CA VAL A 144 -17.20 3.47 -3.23
C VAL A 144 -16.50 2.19 -3.66
N SER A 145 -16.13 2.11 -4.94
CA SER A 145 -15.29 1.01 -5.40
C SER A 145 -13.81 1.29 -5.08
N PRO A 146 -12.95 0.26 -5.02
CA PRO A 146 -11.51 0.45 -4.85
C PRO A 146 -10.89 1.40 -5.89
N HIS A 147 -11.45 1.42 -7.10
CA HIS A 147 -11.01 2.34 -8.14
C HIS A 147 -11.44 3.78 -7.86
N ASP A 148 -12.67 4.00 -7.38
CA ASP A 148 -13.13 5.33 -6.98
C ASP A 148 -12.29 5.87 -5.81
N LEU A 149 -11.92 5.00 -4.87
CA LEU A 149 -11.04 5.35 -3.75
C LEU A 149 -9.63 5.69 -4.23
N TYR A 150 -9.06 4.92 -5.16
CA TYR A 150 -7.76 5.23 -5.76
C TYR A 150 -7.79 6.56 -6.54
N LEU A 151 -8.89 6.82 -7.24
CA LEU A 151 -9.10 8.10 -7.91
C LEU A 151 -9.09 9.27 -6.91
N ALA A 152 -9.74 9.12 -5.75
CA ALA A 152 -9.69 10.13 -4.69
C ALA A 152 -8.32 10.25 -4.03
N HIS A 153 -7.57 9.16 -3.91
CA HIS A 153 -6.19 9.24 -3.47
C HIS A 153 -5.35 10.11 -4.43
N PHE A 154 -5.52 9.90 -5.74
CA PHE A 154 -4.74 10.61 -6.78
C PHE A 154 -5.19 12.06 -7.01
N LEU A 155 -6.50 12.34 -7.01
CA LEU A 155 -7.07 13.65 -7.35
C LEU A 155 -7.55 14.47 -6.13
N GLY A 156 -7.53 13.87 -4.95
CA GLY A 156 -8.35 14.31 -3.82
C GLY A 156 -9.83 13.97 -3.99
N ALA A 157 -10.59 13.98 -2.89
CA ALA A 157 -12.02 13.65 -2.92
C ALA A 157 -12.83 14.57 -3.86
N GLY A 158 -12.54 15.87 -3.89
CA GLY A 158 -13.23 16.83 -4.77
C GLY A 158 -13.01 16.56 -6.26
N GLY A 159 -11.75 16.37 -6.67
CA GLY A 159 -11.39 16.03 -8.05
C GLY A 159 -11.98 14.69 -8.47
N ALA A 160 -11.93 13.68 -7.60
CA ALA A 160 -12.56 12.39 -7.86
C ALA A 160 -14.07 12.50 -8.03
N LEU A 161 -14.77 13.26 -7.18
CA LEU A 161 -16.21 13.50 -7.35
C LEU A 161 -16.53 14.15 -8.68
N LYS A 162 -15.72 15.11 -9.11
CA LYS A 162 -15.90 15.78 -10.40
C LYS A 162 -15.78 14.80 -11.56
N VAL A 163 -14.75 13.96 -11.55
CA VAL A 163 -14.56 12.90 -12.55
C VAL A 163 -15.72 11.90 -12.50
N LEU A 164 -16.08 11.38 -11.31
CA LEU A 164 -17.10 10.34 -11.16
C LEU A 164 -18.49 10.80 -11.58
N LYS A 165 -18.86 12.05 -11.31
CA LYS A 165 -20.16 12.62 -11.73
C LYS A 165 -20.16 13.01 -13.21
N GLY A 166 -19.02 13.43 -13.75
CA GLY A 166 -18.90 13.89 -15.14
C GLY A 166 -18.47 12.82 -16.16
N ARG A 167 -18.08 11.61 -15.74
CA ARG A 167 -17.48 10.60 -16.64
C ARG A 167 -18.37 10.11 -17.80
N ASN A 168 -19.68 10.31 -17.69
CA ASN A 168 -20.65 9.93 -18.73
C ASN A 168 -21.18 11.15 -19.52
N GLN A 169 -20.66 12.34 -19.24
CA GLN A 169 -21.03 13.55 -19.96
C GLN A 169 -20.19 13.69 -21.25
N PRO A 170 -20.70 14.41 -22.26
CA PRO A 170 -19.92 14.76 -23.44
C PRO A 170 -18.63 15.48 -23.08
N ASP A 171 -17.64 15.38 -23.97
CA ASP A 171 -16.34 15.98 -23.78
C ASP A 171 -16.46 17.50 -23.63
N THR A 172 -15.64 18.05 -22.73
CA THR A 172 -15.53 19.48 -22.49
C THR A 172 -14.14 19.94 -22.87
N ASP A 173 -14.03 21.08 -23.56
CA ASP A 173 -12.75 21.62 -24.03
C ASP A 173 -11.76 21.96 -22.90
N GLN A 174 -12.23 22.03 -21.65
CA GLN A 174 -11.41 22.35 -20.48
C GLN A 174 -11.58 21.37 -19.32
N ALA A 175 -10.46 20.92 -18.75
CA ALA A 175 -10.47 20.24 -17.46
C ALA A 175 -11.09 21.16 -16.38
N PRO A 176 -11.97 20.61 -15.53
CA PRO A 176 -12.49 21.33 -14.38
C PRO A 176 -11.38 22.00 -13.54
N PRO A 177 -11.61 23.20 -12.98
CA PRO A 177 -10.64 23.88 -12.13
C PRO A 177 -10.08 23.00 -11.00
N GLU A 178 -10.92 22.11 -10.45
CA GLU A 178 -10.57 21.15 -9.39
C GLU A 178 -9.47 20.16 -9.84
N LEU A 179 -9.33 19.94 -11.15
CA LEU A 179 -8.36 19.03 -11.75
C LEU A 179 -7.15 19.76 -12.34
N ALA A 180 -7.15 21.09 -12.41
CA ALA A 180 -6.12 21.86 -13.10
C ALA A 180 -4.70 21.57 -12.56
N GLY A 181 -4.55 21.44 -11.25
CA GLY A 181 -3.27 21.09 -10.65
C GLY A 181 -2.85 19.64 -10.97
N ALA A 182 -3.80 18.70 -10.97
CA ALA A 182 -3.54 17.29 -11.29
C ALA A 182 -3.14 17.13 -12.77
N ALA A 183 -3.81 17.87 -13.66
CA ALA A 183 -3.52 17.92 -15.08
C ALA A 183 -2.14 18.49 -15.38
N ARG A 184 -1.74 19.58 -14.71
CA ARG A 184 -0.38 20.14 -14.85
C ARG A 184 0.70 19.19 -14.33
N ALA A 185 0.41 18.49 -13.24
CA ALA A 185 1.33 17.59 -12.59
C ALA A 185 1.51 16.25 -13.33
N ASN A 186 0.50 15.82 -14.08
CA ASN A 186 0.43 14.52 -14.74
C ASN A 186 -0.22 14.65 -16.14
N PRO A 187 0.37 15.44 -17.06
CA PRO A 187 -0.24 15.75 -18.35
C PRO A 187 -0.61 14.48 -19.14
N GLU A 188 0.16 13.40 -19.01
CA GLU A 188 -0.08 12.12 -19.67
C GLU A 188 -1.42 11.45 -19.31
N LEU A 189 -1.99 11.79 -18.15
CA LEU A 189 -3.28 11.28 -17.70
C LEU A 189 -4.46 12.14 -18.14
N PHE A 190 -4.20 13.37 -18.55
CA PHE A 190 -5.20 14.38 -18.87
C PHE A 190 -5.17 14.81 -20.32
N GLN A 191 -4.14 14.45 -21.08
CA GLN A 191 -3.98 14.77 -22.49
C GLN A 191 -3.72 13.50 -23.31
N ASP A 192 -4.21 13.48 -24.53
CA ASP A 192 -3.83 12.48 -25.51
C ASP A 192 -2.39 12.76 -26.00
N PRO A 193 -1.47 11.79 -25.93
CA PRO A 193 -0.08 12.02 -26.31
C PRO A 193 0.13 12.21 -27.81
N ALA A 194 -0.81 11.79 -28.66
CA ALA A 194 -0.72 11.93 -30.11
C ALA A 194 -1.32 13.26 -30.58
N SER A 195 -2.51 13.63 -30.12
CA SER A 195 -3.17 14.88 -30.53
C SER A 195 -2.83 16.08 -29.64
N GLY A 196 -2.39 15.85 -28.40
CA GLY A 196 -2.21 16.90 -27.38
C GLY A 196 -3.53 17.42 -26.80
N GLU A 197 -4.67 16.90 -27.24
CA GLU A 197 -6.00 17.32 -26.80
C GLU A 197 -6.31 16.82 -25.40
N GLN A 198 -7.20 17.52 -24.70
CA GLN A 198 -7.64 17.10 -23.37
C GLN A 198 -8.51 15.84 -23.45
N ARG A 199 -8.22 14.90 -22.56
CA ARG A 199 -9.02 13.69 -22.37
C ARG A 199 -10.35 14.05 -21.71
N SER A 200 -11.40 13.36 -22.15
CA SER A 200 -12.68 13.35 -21.44
C SER A 200 -12.53 12.84 -20.00
N LEU A 201 -13.46 13.21 -19.12
CA LEU A 201 -13.45 12.72 -17.74
C LEU A 201 -13.57 11.19 -17.68
N GLY A 202 -14.29 10.57 -18.62
CA GLY A 202 -14.33 9.11 -18.76
C GLY A 202 -12.98 8.50 -19.16
N SER A 203 -12.22 9.17 -20.04
CA SER A 203 -10.87 8.76 -20.43
C SER A 203 -9.86 8.96 -19.29
N VAL A 204 -9.95 10.06 -18.54
CA VAL A 204 -9.16 10.27 -17.32
C VAL A 204 -9.43 9.17 -16.29
N TYR A 205 -10.72 8.86 -16.04
CA TYR A 205 -11.11 7.76 -15.15
C TYR A 205 -10.48 6.43 -15.60
N THR A 206 -10.53 6.13 -16.89
CA THR A 206 -9.96 4.89 -17.45
C THR A 206 -8.44 4.84 -17.36
N ALA A 207 -7.76 5.96 -17.62
CA ALA A 207 -6.30 6.07 -17.55
C ALA A 207 -5.80 5.88 -16.11
N VAL A 208 -6.47 6.52 -15.15
CA VAL A 208 -6.18 6.35 -13.72
C VAL A 208 -6.44 4.90 -13.28
N ASN A 209 -7.51 4.25 -13.76
CA ASN A 209 -7.77 2.84 -13.48
C ASN A 209 -6.65 1.93 -13.98
N ALA A 210 -6.19 2.16 -15.21
CA ALA A 210 -5.12 1.36 -15.80
C ALA A 210 -3.83 1.48 -14.99
N ARG A 211 -3.53 2.68 -14.48
CA ARG A 211 -2.42 2.91 -13.56
C ARG A 211 -2.62 2.17 -12.23
N PHE A 212 -3.81 2.24 -11.64
CA PHE A 212 -4.14 1.53 -10.41
C PHE A 212 -3.93 0.02 -10.53
N ARG A 213 -4.46 -0.58 -11.60
CA ARG A 213 -4.33 -2.03 -11.85
C ARG A 213 -2.88 -2.48 -11.93
N ARG A 214 -2.00 -1.68 -12.55
CA ARG A 214 -0.56 -1.95 -12.59
C ARG A 214 0.06 -1.87 -11.19
N ALA A 215 -0.24 -0.80 -10.44
CA ALA A 215 0.25 -0.66 -9.07
C ALA A 215 -0.18 -1.82 -8.15
N MET A 216 -1.43 -2.30 -8.30
CA MET A 216 -1.94 -3.46 -7.57
C MET A 216 -1.25 -4.77 -7.97
N ALA A 217 -0.96 -4.96 -9.26
CA ALA A 217 -0.20 -6.13 -9.73
C ALA A 217 1.22 -6.13 -9.17
N ASP A 218 1.89 -4.97 -9.19
CA ASP A 218 3.22 -4.80 -8.59
C ASP A 218 3.18 -5.05 -7.08
N ALA A 219 2.15 -4.55 -6.38
CA ALA A 219 1.96 -4.77 -4.95
C ALA A 219 1.77 -6.25 -4.63
N ALA A 220 0.96 -6.97 -5.39
CA ALA A 220 0.78 -8.41 -5.23
C ALA A 220 2.11 -9.18 -5.40
N GLN A 221 2.95 -8.76 -6.35
CA GLN A 221 4.27 -9.34 -6.52
C GLN A 221 5.21 -9.03 -5.34
N VAL A 222 5.19 -7.78 -4.85
CA VAL A 222 5.94 -7.37 -3.67
C VAL A 222 5.47 -8.13 -2.43
N ALA A 223 4.16 -8.26 -2.23
CA ALA A 223 3.56 -9.04 -1.15
C ALA A 223 3.98 -10.51 -1.23
N HIS A 224 4.02 -11.10 -2.43
CA HIS A 224 4.53 -12.46 -2.62
C HIS A 224 5.99 -12.60 -2.17
N ASN A 225 6.84 -11.64 -2.52
CA ASN A 225 8.26 -11.66 -2.16
C ASN A 225 8.50 -11.41 -0.66
N LEU A 226 7.59 -10.69 0.02
CA LEU A 226 7.66 -10.39 1.45
C LEU A 226 7.14 -11.53 2.33
N ARG A 227 6.42 -12.50 1.76
CA ARG A 227 6.00 -13.70 2.52
C ARG A 227 7.25 -14.46 2.95
N PRO A 228 7.34 -14.90 4.22
CA PRO A 228 8.38 -15.83 4.62
C PRO A 228 8.34 -17.05 3.70
N GLN A 229 9.39 -17.26 2.91
CA GLN A 229 9.55 -18.52 2.18
C GLN A 229 9.82 -19.59 3.24
N VAL A 230 8.80 -20.40 3.53
CA VAL A 230 8.99 -21.62 4.31
C VAL A 230 9.83 -22.54 3.44
N ASP A 231 11.06 -22.81 3.86
CA ASP A 231 11.88 -23.83 3.22
C ASP A 231 11.28 -25.20 3.55
N LEU A 232 10.43 -25.71 2.65
CA LEU A 232 9.84 -27.04 2.77
C LEU A 232 10.92 -28.14 2.74
N ALA A 233 12.11 -27.89 2.18
CA ALA A 233 13.21 -28.84 2.21
C ALA A 233 13.86 -28.91 3.60
N ALA A 234 13.88 -27.80 4.36
CA ALA A 234 14.29 -27.77 5.76
C ALA A 234 13.27 -28.42 6.72
N LEU A 235 12.04 -28.69 6.26
CA LEU A 235 11.02 -29.44 6.99
C LEU A 235 11.08 -30.95 6.73
N LYS A 236 12.07 -31.45 5.96
CA LYS A 236 12.29 -32.89 5.87
C LYS A 236 12.67 -33.42 7.25
N PRO A 237 11.93 -34.39 7.82
CA PRO A 237 12.36 -35.04 9.06
C PRO A 237 13.73 -35.67 8.80
N GLU A 238 14.70 -35.41 9.68
CA GLU A 238 15.93 -36.21 9.69
C GLU A 238 15.53 -37.68 9.74
N THR A 239 16.13 -38.50 8.89
CA THR A 239 15.92 -39.95 8.92
C THR A 239 16.26 -40.42 10.33
N ARG A 240 15.25 -40.93 11.04
CA ARG A 240 15.42 -41.57 12.34
C ARG A 240 16.58 -42.56 12.22
N PRO A 241 17.63 -42.47 13.05
CA PRO A 241 18.70 -43.45 13.03
C PRO A 241 18.08 -44.84 13.24
N GLU A 242 18.43 -45.79 12.37
CA GLU A 242 18.00 -47.19 12.45
C GLU A 242 18.27 -47.70 13.86
N SER A 243 17.20 -47.92 14.62
CA SER A 243 17.27 -48.57 15.91
C SER A 243 17.58 -50.04 15.62
N GLN A 244 18.68 -50.55 16.18
CA GLN A 244 19.01 -51.97 16.11
C GLN A 244 17.84 -52.80 16.65
N PRO A 245 17.56 -53.99 16.07
CA PRO A 245 16.43 -54.79 16.49
C PRO A 245 16.73 -55.39 17.88
N GLU A 246 16.13 -54.81 18.92
CA GLU A 246 16.00 -55.52 20.19
C GLU A 246 14.84 -56.52 20.05
N THR A 247 15.15 -57.79 20.30
CA THR A 247 14.22 -58.92 20.21
C THR A 247 13.16 -58.82 21.30
N ASP A 248 11.92 -58.60 20.90
CA ASP A 248 10.74 -58.70 21.76
C ASP A 248 10.53 -60.12 22.31
N THR A 249 10.23 -60.21 23.61
CA THR A 249 9.70 -61.43 24.23
C THR A 249 8.17 -61.36 24.30
N LEU A 250 7.55 -62.34 23.64
CA LEU A 250 6.13 -62.74 23.56
C LEU A 250 5.16 -62.23 24.65
N ALA A 251 4.00 -61.72 24.22
CA ALA A 251 2.69 -62.34 24.47
C ALA A 251 1.55 -61.64 23.71
N ALA A 252 0.71 -62.44 23.07
CA ALA A 252 -0.43 -62.03 22.25
C ALA A 252 -1.66 -61.61 23.10
N ILE A 253 -2.43 -60.63 22.61
CA ILE A 253 -3.90 -60.69 22.59
C ILE A 253 -4.47 -59.71 21.55
N ALA A 254 -5.60 -60.14 20.98
CA ALA A 254 -6.20 -59.76 19.70
C ALA A 254 -6.69 -58.30 19.55
N ALA A 255 -6.62 -57.83 18.31
CA ALA A 255 -7.26 -56.62 17.80
C ALA A 255 -8.78 -56.80 17.56
N PRO A 256 -9.56 -55.72 17.44
CA PRO A 256 -10.68 -55.67 16.51
C PRO A 256 -10.26 -55.03 15.17
N THR A 257 -10.64 -55.70 14.10
CA THR A 257 -10.49 -55.33 12.69
C THR A 257 -11.23 -54.04 12.32
N ALA A 258 -10.53 -53.09 11.67
CA ALA A 258 -11.14 -52.03 10.87
C ALA A 258 -11.12 -52.43 9.38
N GLY A 259 -12.27 -52.29 8.71
CA GLY A 259 -12.44 -52.56 7.28
C GLY A 259 -11.79 -51.53 6.36
N PRO A 260 -11.69 -51.81 5.05
CA PRO A 260 -10.82 -51.09 4.14
C PRO A 260 -11.51 -49.90 3.47
N GLY A 261 -10.72 -48.85 3.25
CA GLY A 261 -10.78 -48.06 2.02
C GLY A 261 -11.62 -46.80 2.06
N MET A 262 -10.95 -45.66 2.17
CA MET A 262 -11.03 -44.58 1.17
C MET A 262 -9.78 -43.71 1.31
N ALA A 263 -8.87 -43.83 0.34
CA ALA A 263 -7.79 -42.89 0.14
C ALA A 263 -8.38 -41.52 -0.24
N LEU A 264 -8.08 -40.48 0.52
CA LEU A 264 -8.37 -39.11 0.10
C LEU A 264 -7.36 -38.72 -0.98
N THR A 265 -7.82 -38.74 -2.23
CA THR A 265 -7.10 -38.24 -3.40
C THR A 265 -7.02 -36.71 -3.39
N MET A 266 -5.92 -36.15 -3.88
CA MET A 266 -5.73 -34.70 -4.12
C MET A 266 -6.63 -34.16 -5.25
N ALA A 267 -7.94 -34.08 -5.03
CA ALA A 267 -8.89 -33.55 -6.01
C ALA A 267 -9.81 -32.42 -5.51
N ASP A 268 -9.68 -31.95 -4.26
CA ASP A 268 -10.56 -30.91 -3.70
C ASP A 268 -9.83 -29.65 -3.19
N ILE A 269 -8.76 -29.22 -3.86
CA ILE A 269 -8.24 -27.86 -3.65
C ILE A 269 -8.95 -26.94 -4.66
N PRO A 270 -9.93 -26.11 -4.28
CA PRO A 270 -10.47 -25.12 -5.19
C PRO A 270 -9.37 -24.12 -5.56
N ALA A 271 -8.97 -24.16 -6.83
CA ALA A 271 -8.15 -23.14 -7.47
C ALA A 271 -8.96 -21.86 -7.66
N THR A 272 -9.15 -21.07 -6.59
CA THR A 272 -9.71 -19.72 -6.70
C THR A 272 -9.07 -18.78 -5.69
N VAL A 273 -7.96 -18.15 -6.08
CA VAL A 273 -7.57 -16.82 -5.56
C VAL A 273 -7.11 -15.96 -6.75
N THR A 274 -8.04 -15.69 -7.67
CA THR A 274 -7.86 -14.67 -8.73
C THR A 274 -9.14 -13.84 -8.85
N SER A 275 -9.61 -13.29 -7.72
CA SER A 275 -10.62 -12.25 -7.74
C SER A 275 -10.44 -11.36 -6.52
N TYR A 276 -9.98 -10.14 -6.76
CA TYR A 276 -10.12 -9.05 -5.80
C TYR A 276 -11.63 -8.93 -5.48
N PRO A 277 -12.04 -8.84 -4.21
CA PRO A 277 -13.45 -8.73 -3.90
C PRO A 277 -13.97 -7.43 -4.53
N ALA A 278 -15.08 -7.51 -5.26
CA ALA A 278 -15.75 -6.33 -5.84
C ALA A 278 -16.28 -5.35 -4.77
N ARG A 279 -16.06 -5.66 -3.48
CA ARG A 279 -16.67 -5.04 -2.32
C ARG A 279 -15.71 -5.05 -1.14
N LEU A 280 -15.57 -3.91 -0.47
CA LEU A 280 -14.85 -3.84 0.80
C LEU A 280 -15.66 -4.55 1.91
N PRO A 281 -14.98 -5.20 2.89
CA PRO A 281 -15.69 -5.88 3.98
C PRO A 281 -16.54 -4.88 4.81
N PRO A 282 -17.69 -5.32 5.35
CA PRO A 282 -18.53 -4.46 6.16
C PRO A 282 -17.87 -4.06 7.49
N ARG A 283 -18.13 -2.81 7.86
CA ARG A 283 -17.55 -2.02 8.98
C ARG A 283 -17.82 -2.61 10.39
N PRO A 284 -16.90 -2.43 11.37
CA PRO A 284 -17.22 -2.39 12.80
C PRO A 284 -17.88 -1.05 13.17
N SER A 285 -19.00 -1.07 13.90
CA SER A 285 -19.80 0.13 14.21
C SER A 285 -19.09 1.11 15.14
N HIS A 286 -18.81 2.33 14.67
CA HIS A 286 -18.45 3.49 15.51
C HIS A 286 -19.33 4.71 15.18
N GLY A 287 -19.68 5.46 16.23
CA GLY A 287 -20.76 6.45 16.30
C GLY A 287 -20.58 7.71 15.44
N PRO A 288 -21.52 8.68 15.54
CA PRO A 288 -21.67 9.75 14.57
C PRO A 288 -20.54 10.79 14.67
N GLY A 289 -19.77 10.94 13.59
CA GLY A 289 -18.73 11.96 13.42
C GLY A 289 -19.28 13.30 12.93
N THR A 290 -18.62 14.38 13.33
CA THR A 290 -18.88 15.79 12.97
C THR A 290 -18.70 16.09 11.47
N PRO A 291 -19.44 17.09 10.91
CA PRO A 291 -19.40 17.40 9.48
C PRO A 291 -18.05 17.99 9.03
N VAL A 292 -17.52 17.42 7.94
CA VAL A 292 -16.25 17.79 7.28
C VAL A 292 -16.46 19.05 6.43
N SER A 293 -15.59 20.05 6.59
CA SER A 293 -15.59 21.29 5.80
C SER A 293 -15.05 21.07 4.39
N GLU A 294 -15.82 21.43 3.36
CA GLU A 294 -15.54 21.25 1.91
C GLU A 294 -14.36 22.08 1.34
N ARG A 295 -13.46 22.61 2.18
CA ARG A 295 -12.36 23.50 1.76
C ARG A 295 -10.98 22.95 2.14
N GLY A 296 -10.78 21.64 1.96
CA GLY A 296 -9.44 21.05 2.00
C GLY A 296 -8.66 21.41 0.72
N GLU A 297 -7.45 21.96 0.88
CA GLU A 297 -6.53 22.22 -0.21
C GLU A 297 -6.40 20.95 -1.07
N HIS A 298 -6.80 21.05 -2.34
CA HIS A 298 -6.74 19.95 -3.28
C HIS A 298 -5.30 19.52 -3.44
N TYR A 299 -5.04 18.22 -3.33
CA TYR A 299 -3.69 17.68 -3.37
C TYR A 299 -3.46 16.93 -4.69
N PRO A 300 -3.14 17.63 -5.79
CA PRO A 300 -2.54 16.98 -6.93
C PRO A 300 -1.07 16.73 -6.62
N VAL A 301 -0.74 15.50 -6.22
CA VAL A 301 0.68 15.11 -6.15
C VAL A 301 1.16 14.95 -7.58
N ALA A 302 2.13 15.76 -7.98
CA ALA A 302 3.02 15.36 -9.05
C ALA A 302 3.83 14.17 -8.53
N LEU A 303 3.44 12.97 -8.92
CA LEU A 303 4.25 11.79 -8.65
C LEU A 303 5.65 12.04 -9.24
N PRO A 304 6.73 11.76 -8.50
CA PRO A 304 8.05 11.74 -9.11
C PRO A 304 8.01 10.79 -10.32
N PRO A 305 8.66 11.13 -11.45
CA PRO A 305 8.95 10.12 -12.45
C PRO A 305 9.64 8.94 -11.75
N PRO A 306 9.50 7.69 -12.25
CA PRO A 306 10.21 6.57 -11.66
C PRO A 306 11.67 6.97 -11.48
N VAL A 307 12.14 6.99 -10.22
CA VAL A 307 13.54 7.27 -9.94
C VAL A 307 14.31 6.17 -10.64
N ALA A 308 15.01 6.52 -11.72
CA ALA A 308 15.98 5.66 -12.36
C ALA A 308 17.14 5.49 -11.38
N GLY A 309 16.99 4.60 -10.41
CA GLY A 309 18.07 4.13 -9.56
C GLY A 309 18.76 2.96 -10.25
N ALA A 310 20.01 3.19 -10.66
CA ALA A 310 20.94 2.18 -11.16
C ALA A 310 20.47 1.39 -12.39
N ARG A 311 20.45 2.05 -13.56
CA ARG A 311 20.86 1.30 -14.75
C ARG A 311 22.37 1.11 -14.64
N ALA A 312 22.78 -0.15 -14.57
CA ALA A 312 24.07 -0.56 -15.11
C ALA A 312 24.23 0.06 -16.51
N ASP A 313 25.43 0.54 -16.77
CA ASP A 313 25.85 1.29 -17.95
C ASP A 313 25.13 0.82 -19.23
N ALA A 314 24.22 1.66 -19.73
CA ALA A 314 23.55 1.47 -21.01
C ALA A 314 24.02 2.50 -22.06
N ASP A 315 25.20 3.09 -21.84
CA ASP A 315 25.89 3.95 -22.82
C ASP A 315 26.92 3.17 -23.67
N THR A 316 27.07 1.86 -23.47
CA THR A 316 28.07 1.05 -24.21
C THR A 316 27.52 0.21 -25.36
N LEU A 317 26.26 0.37 -25.79
CA LEU A 317 25.72 -0.39 -26.93
C LEU A 317 25.19 0.45 -28.10
N ARG A 318 25.22 1.79 -28.00
CA ARG A 318 25.02 2.67 -29.16
C ARG A 318 26.33 3.28 -29.68
N GLY A 319 27.38 3.35 -28.84
CA GLY A 319 28.73 3.74 -29.25
C GLY A 319 29.56 2.62 -29.90
N LEU A 320 29.22 1.35 -29.68
CA LEU A 320 29.96 0.19 -30.22
C LEU A 320 29.48 -0.28 -31.61
N MET A 321 28.32 0.21 -32.08
CA MET A 321 27.83 -0.04 -33.45
C MET A 321 28.21 1.07 -34.44
N SER A 322 28.62 2.26 -33.96
CA SER A 322 29.08 3.36 -34.82
C SER A 322 30.56 3.27 -35.21
N MET A 323 31.32 2.29 -34.70
CA MET A 323 32.73 2.07 -35.05
C MET A 323 32.96 0.88 -36.00
N MET A 324 31.89 0.28 -36.54
CA MET A 324 31.96 -0.80 -37.54
C MET A 324 31.40 -0.42 -38.92
N GLU A 325 31.02 0.84 -39.14
CA GLU A 325 30.54 1.34 -40.44
C GLU A 325 31.47 2.38 -41.10
N ASP A 326 32.68 2.60 -40.57
CA ASP A 326 33.67 3.52 -41.16
C ASP A 326 35.02 2.83 -41.46
N LYS A 327 34.94 1.64 -42.05
CA LYS A 327 35.99 1.04 -42.88
C LYS A 327 35.33 0.19 -43.99
N GLY A 328 35.06 0.85 -45.11
CA GLY A 328 34.58 0.25 -46.35
C GLY A 328 34.19 1.32 -47.35
#